data_AF-A0A931RAA3-F1
#
_entry.id   AF-A0A931RAA3-F1
#
_cell.length_a   1.000
_cell.length_b   1.000
_cell.length_c   1.000
_cell.angle_alpha   90.00
_cell.angle_beta   90.00
_cell.angle_gamma   90.00
#
_symmetry.space_group_name_H-M   'P 1'
#
loop_
_entity.id
_entity.type
_entity.pdbx_description
1 polymer ?
#
loop_
_entity_poly.entity_id
_entity_poly.type
_entity_poly.pdbx_seq_one_letter_code
_entity_poly.pdbx_strand_id
1 'polypeptide(L)'
;MFVVTAEQMREMDRLTIQEYGVPSLELMERAGEGIARAIIERFSKAARKGVLIVAGKGNNGGDGFVVARLLKQKRIPCEVALLAR
;
A
#
# COMPACT_ATOMS: atom_id res chain seq x y z
N MET A 1 -8.37 21.47 -3.50
CA MET A 1 -7.67 20.17 -3.52
C MET A 1 -6.56 20.30 -4.56
N PHE A 2 -5.30 20.14 -4.15
CA PHE A 2 -4.17 20.14 -5.09
C PHE A 2 -3.93 18.70 -5.57
N VAL A 3 -3.71 18.53 -6.86
CA VAL A 3 -3.33 17.25 -7.47
C VAL A 3 -1.94 17.45 -8.07
N VAL A 4 -1.00 16.60 -7.67
CA VAL A 4 0.39 16.65 -8.13
C VAL A 4 0.60 15.74 -9.34
N THR A 5 1.57 16.07 -10.18
CA THR A 5 2.02 15.18 -11.25
C THR A 5 2.81 14.00 -10.67
N ALA A 6 3.00 12.94 -11.47
CA ALA A 6 3.81 11.80 -11.06
C ALA A 6 5.28 12.21 -10.78
N GLU A 7 5.80 13.20 -11.50
CA GLU A 7 7.14 13.74 -11.27
C GLU A 7 7.22 14.48 -9.94
N GLN A 8 6.24 15.34 -9.65
CA GLN A 8 6.14 16.04 -8.38
C GLN A 8 6.02 15.06 -7.20
N MET A 9 5.20 14.01 -7.32
CA MET A 9 5.07 12.99 -6.26
C MET A 9 6.39 12.27 -6.01
N ARG A 10 7.12 11.88 -7.07
CA ARG A 10 8.45 11.25 -6.92
C ARG A 10 9.45 12.17 -6.23
N GLU A 11 9.42 13.45 -6.57
CA GLU A 11 10.31 14.43 -5.93
C GLU A 11 9.95 14.66 -4.46
N MET A 12 8.66 14.68 -4.12
CA MET A 12 8.20 14.74 -2.73
C MET A 12 8.68 13.53 -1.93
N ASP A 13 8.57 12.31 -2.48
CA ASP A 13 9.09 11.09 -1.84
C ASP A 13 10.61 11.17 -1.66
N ARG A 14 11.34 11.62 -2.69
CA ARG A 14 12.81 11.79 -2.64
C ARG A 14 13.21 12.75 -1.52
N LEU A 15 12.59 13.93 -1.46
CA LEU A 15 12.86 14.93 -0.43
C LEU A 15 12.53 14.38 0.97
N THR A 16 11.40 13.69 1.12
CA THR A 16 10.98 13.08 2.38
C THR A 16 12.01 12.07 2.89
N ILE A 17 12.60 11.30 1.99
CA ILE A 17 13.62 10.30 2.34
C ILE A 17 14.98 10.95 2.61
N GLN A 18 15.44 11.82 1.72
CA GLN A 18 16.82 12.30 1.72
C GLN A 18 17.03 13.51 2.65
N GLU A 19 16.09 14.46 2.64
CA GLU A 19 16.21 15.71 3.40
C GLU A 19 15.57 15.60 4.79
N TYR A 20 14.44 14.90 4.89
CA TYR A 20 13.70 14.74 6.15
C TYR A 20 14.01 13.41 6.87
N GLY A 21 14.84 12.54 6.27
CA GLY A 21 15.35 11.33 6.90
C GLY A 21 14.30 10.23 7.16
N VAL A 22 13.12 10.30 6.52
CA VAL A 22 12.08 9.28 6.70
C VAL A 22 12.39 8.07 5.82
N PRO A 23 12.58 6.86 6.38
CA PRO A 23 12.90 5.69 5.56
C PRO A 23 11.81 5.38 4.53
N SER A 24 12.21 4.95 3.33
CA SER A 24 11.27 4.58 2.26
C SER A 24 10.30 3.47 2.67
N LEU A 25 10.74 2.54 3.52
CA LEU A 25 9.89 1.48 4.09
C LEU A 25 8.80 2.04 5.01
N GLU A 26 9.05 3.15 5.72
CA GLU A 26 8.03 3.78 6.55
C GLU A 26 6.96 4.47 5.69
N LEU A 27 7.37 5.06 4.55
CA LEU A 27 6.41 5.60 3.58
C LEU A 27 5.51 4.50 3.00
N MET A 28 6.12 3.36 2.62
CA MET A 28 5.40 2.16 2.17
C MET A 28 4.44 1.62 3.23
N GLU A 29 4.87 1.56 4.50
CA GLU A 29 4.01 1.13 5.61
C GLU A 29 2.78 2.03 5.74
N ARG A 30 2.98 3.35 5.75
CA ARG A 30 1.89 4.34 5.84
C ARG A 30 0.93 4.26 4.66
N ALA A 31 1.44 4.05 3.45
CA ALA A 31 0.61 3.85 2.26
C ALA A 31 -0.25 2.58 2.38
N GLY A 32 0.37 1.45 2.75
CA GLY A 32 -0.32 0.19 2.95
C GLY A 32 -1.35 0.22 4.08
N GLU A 33 -1.07 0.91 5.20
CA GLU A 33 -2.03 1.15 6.29
C GLU A 33 -3.25 1.93 5.80
N GLY A 34 -3.03 3.00 5.03
CA GLY A 34 -4.09 3.80 4.43
C GLY A 34 -5.01 2.97 3.53
N ILE A 35 -4.42 2.11 2.68
CA ILE A 35 -5.15 1.22 1.78
C ILE A 35 -5.93 0.17 2.58
N ALA A 36 -5.29 -0.52 3.53
CA ALA A 36 -5.93 -1.56 4.35
C ALA A 36 -7.11 -0.98 5.14
N ARG A 37 -6.94 0.21 5.74
CA ARG A 37 -8.01 0.93 6.41
C ARG A 37 -9.17 1.24 5.47
N ALA A 38 -8.89 1.78 4.29
CA ALA A 38 -9.92 2.08 3.29
C ALA A 38 -10.69 0.83 2.84
N ILE A 39 -10.00 -0.32 2.67
CA ILE A 39 -10.64 -1.60 2.36
C ILE A 39 -11.62 -2.01 3.47
N ILE A 40 -11.17 -1.96 4.73
CA ILE A 40 -11.97 -2.37 5.88
C ILE A 40 -13.19 -1.46 6.06
N GLU A 41 -13.00 -0.14 5.96
CA GLU A 41 -14.06 0.85 6.18
C GLU A 41 -15.10 0.83 5.07
N ARG A 42 -14.67 0.77 3.81
CA ARG A 42 -15.57 0.93 2.65
C ARG A 42 -16.15 -0.39 2.15
N PHE A 43 -15.45 -1.50 2.37
CA PHE A 43 -15.79 -2.79 1.77
C PHE A 43 -15.89 -3.93 2.80
N SER A 44 -16.16 -3.63 4.08
CA SER A 44 -16.20 -4.60 5.18
C SER A 44 -16.90 -5.93 4.85
N LYS A 45 -18.10 -5.90 4.23
CA LYS A 45 -18.85 -7.11 3.85
C LYS A 45 -18.17 -7.92 2.74
N ALA A 46 -17.60 -7.25 1.74
CA ALA A 46 -16.91 -7.88 0.62
C ALA A 46 -15.55 -8.43 1.06
N ALA A 47 -14.80 -7.67 1.87
CA ALA A 47 -13.51 -8.07 2.40
C ALA A 47 -13.60 -9.37 3.21
N ARG A 48 -14.71 -9.61 3.94
CA ARG A 48 -14.95 -10.89 4.64
C ARG A 48 -15.03 -12.11 3.73
N LYS A 49 -15.36 -11.92 2.44
CA LYS A 49 -15.37 -12.99 1.44
C LYS A 49 -13.98 -13.28 0.87
N GLY A 50 -13.01 -12.40 1.11
CA GLY A 50 -11.67 -12.49 0.56
C GLY A 50 -11.24 -11.22 -0.17
N VAL A 51 -9.94 -10.96 -0.17
CA VAL A 51 -9.30 -9.88 -0.94
C VAL A 51 -8.19 -10.47 -1.80
N LEU A 52 -8.28 -10.29 -3.11
CA LEU A 52 -7.18 -10.59 -4.02
C LEU A 52 -6.32 -9.33 -4.21
N ILE A 53 -5.04 -9.42 -3.86
CA ILE A 53 -4.05 -8.36 -4.04
C ILE A 53 -3.18 -8.74 -5.25
N VAL A 54 -3.26 -7.93 -6.30
CA VAL A 54 -2.44 -8.12 -7.51
C VAL A 54 -1.24 -7.19 -7.43
N ALA A 55 -0.07 -7.73 -7.13
CA ALA A 55 1.15 -6.97 -6.86
C ALA A 55 2.13 -7.06 -8.04
N GLY A 56 2.70 -5.94 -8.44
CA GLY A 56 3.84 -5.90 -9.37
C GLY A 56 5.19 -5.97 -8.65
N LYS A 57 6.30 -5.80 -9.39
CA LYS A 57 7.67 -5.82 -8.82
C LYS A 57 8.18 -4.48 -8.25
N GLY A 58 7.39 -3.42 -8.35
CA GLY A 58 7.78 -2.07 -7.91
C GLY A 58 7.30 -1.72 -6.50
N ASN A 59 7.43 -0.44 -6.12
CA ASN A 59 7.03 0.06 -4.80
C ASN A 59 5.57 -0.24 -4.47
N ASN A 60 4.65 -0.06 -5.42
CA ASN A 60 3.23 -0.40 -5.24
C ASN A 60 3.01 -1.90 -4.98
N GLY A 61 3.90 -2.76 -5.47
CA GLY A 61 3.89 -4.18 -5.12
C GLY A 61 4.20 -4.40 -3.64
N GLY A 62 5.21 -3.68 -3.13
CA GLY A 62 5.54 -3.62 -1.72
C GLY A 62 4.37 -3.14 -0.86
N ASP A 63 3.68 -2.07 -1.27
CA ASP A 63 2.44 -1.60 -0.61
C ASP A 63 1.41 -2.74 -0.53
N GLY A 64 1.24 -3.51 -1.61
CA GLY A 64 0.36 -4.68 -1.65
C GLY A 64 0.72 -5.75 -0.62
N PHE A 65 2.00 -6.02 -0.39
CA PHE A 65 2.43 -6.95 0.66
C PHE A 65 2.20 -6.40 2.08
N VAL A 66 2.36 -5.09 2.28
CA VAL A 66 1.98 -4.44 3.55
C VAL A 66 0.48 -4.62 3.79
N VAL A 67 -0.36 -4.32 2.79
CA VAL A 67 -1.81 -4.52 2.85
C VAL A 67 -2.14 -5.97 3.22
N ALA A 68 -1.52 -6.94 2.55
CA ALA A 68 -1.75 -8.36 2.82
C ALA A 68 -1.41 -8.73 4.27
N ARG A 69 -0.28 -8.26 4.80
CA ARG A 69 0.11 -8.49 6.20
C ARG A 69 -0.91 -7.89 7.16
N LEU A 70 -1.36 -6.66 6.93
CA LEU A 70 -2.33 -5.98 7.80
C LEU A 70 -3.71 -6.65 7.78
N LEU A 71 -4.19 -7.05 6.59
CA LEU A 71 -5.45 -7.80 6.47
C LEU A 71 -5.36 -9.15 7.21
N LYS A 72 -4.24 -9.86 7.07
CA LYS A 72 -3.99 -11.13 7.79
C LYS A 72 -3.97 -10.94 9.31
N GLN A 73 -3.36 -9.88 9.82
CA GLN A 73 -3.39 -9.53 11.25
C GLN A 73 -4.82 -9.28 11.77
N LYS A 74 -5.70 -8.75 10.91
CA LYS A 74 -7.14 -8.56 11.20
C LYS A 74 -7.99 -9.80 10.91
N ARG A 75 -7.37 -10.95 10.58
CA ARG A 75 -8.04 -12.21 10.20
C ARG A 75 -8.99 -12.06 9.00
N ILE A 76 -8.69 -11.13 8.10
CA ILE A 76 -9.41 -10.99 6.84
C ILE A 76 -8.73 -11.92 5.82
N PRO A 77 -9.48 -12.82 5.15
CA PRO A 77 -8.90 -13.69 4.14
C PRO A 77 -8.33 -12.87 2.99
N CYS A 78 -7.08 -13.13 2.61
CA CYS A 78 -6.47 -12.46 1.46
C CYS A 78 -5.43 -13.35 0.78
N GLU A 79 -5.26 -13.14 -0.51
CA GLU A 79 -4.23 -13.78 -1.34
C GLU A 79 -3.46 -12.72 -2.11
N VAL A 80 -2.16 -12.96 -2.34
CA VAL A 80 -1.31 -12.08 -3.14
C VAL A 80 -0.92 -12.82 -4.41
N ALA A 81 -1.31 -12.27 -5.56
CA ALA A 81 -0.81 -12.67 -6.86
C ALA A 81 0.34 -11.74 -7.26
N LEU A 82 1.58 -12.22 -7.15
CA LEU A 82 2.77 -11.48 -7.60
C LEU A 82 2.95 -11.65 -9.10
N LEU A 83 2.69 -10.59 -9.85
CA LEU A 83 2.92 -10.49 -11.29
C LEU A 83 4.32 -9.93 -11.54
N ALA A 84 5.32 -10.76 -11.28
CA ALA A 84 6.70 -10.49 -11.63
C ALA A 84 7.22 -11.59 -12.55
N ARG A 85 7.93 -11.20 -13.61
CA ARG A 85 8.79 -12.10 -14.39
C ARG A 85 10.18 -12.08 -13.79
#